data_AF-A0A2C9L9G5-F1
#
_entry.id   AF-A0A2C9L9G5-F1
#
_cell.length_a   1.000
_cell.length_b   1.000
_cell.length_c   1.000
_cell.angle_alpha   90.00
_cell.angle_beta   90.00
_cell.angle_gamma   90.00
#
_symmetry.space_group_name_H-M   'P 1'
#
loop_
_entity.id
_entity.type
_entity.pdbx_description
1 polymer ?
#
loop_
_entity_poly.entity_id
_entity_poly.type
_entity_poly.pdbx_seq_one_letter_code
_entity_poly.pdbx_strand_id
1 'polypeptide(L)'
;MTSQETDPIDKQKFQTACMTSITANTLLKNKNSILYQHSPEFELARLEAGMKYEPVSVYPEKDNDFWEVETFTSAFNQLSTFNKVLLFVALGLILLTILMIPVLIGTVSFGHELEARLNKVIQDERELLDIGHQLEATLNNLLTVIEDSFLSDSLVADLKLKTNDTCFCLYNQQIAWNDAREFCLKLGNGVHLREIYSQDDDSLMPLFQNTNLTQGIWLGGSNLMNQSVWLWDYTRTPISQWDNNPSIQWDLSVGSKLCLGVFKGDNANYKLNGVECDDEKSFLCSAKLVDSACVC
;
A
#
# COMPACT_ATOMS: atom_id res chain seq x y z
N MET A 1 -42.26 -69.05 -17.49
CA MET A 1 -41.56 -69.16 -18.79
C MET A 1 -41.89 -67.87 -19.52
N THR A 2 -41.01 -66.89 -19.71
CA THR A 2 -39.57 -66.89 -19.96
C THR A 2 -38.99 -65.54 -19.52
N SER A 3 -37.77 -65.57 -19.04
CA SER A 3 -36.89 -64.46 -18.65
C SER A 3 -36.58 -63.53 -19.82
N GLN A 4 -36.41 -62.23 -19.53
CA GLN A 4 -35.46 -61.43 -20.28
C GLN A 4 -34.72 -60.44 -19.37
N GLU A 5 -33.42 -60.59 -19.49
CA GLU A 5 -32.27 -60.04 -18.79
C GLU A 5 -31.89 -58.69 -19.42
N THR A 6 -31.57 -57.69 -18.60
CA THR A 6 -30.93 -56.45 -19.08
C THR A 6 -29.74 -56.14 -18.19
N ASP A 7 -28.56 -56.16 -18.83
CA ASP A 7 -27.22 -55.94 -18.30
C ASP A 7 -26.97 -54.51 -17.77
N PRO A 8 -25.95 -54.32 -16.90
CA PRO A 8 -25.58 -53.04 -16.32
C PRO A 8 -24.56 -52.27 -17.19
N ILE A 9 -24.82 -50.98 -17.39
CA ILE A 9 -23.97 -50.05 -18.14
C ILE A 9 -22.75 -49.62 -17.31
N ASP A 10 -21.61 -50.18 -17.71
CA ASP A 10 -20.26 -49.62 -17.86
C ASP A 10 -19.91 -48.28 -17.13
N LYS A 11 -19.24 -48.42 -15.97
CA LYS A 11 -18.51 -47.35 -15.28
C LYS A 11 -17.02 -47.39 -15.66
N GLN A 12 -16.62 -46.94 -16.85
CA GLN A 12 -15.18 -46.74 -17.11
C GLN A 12 -14.79 -45.87 -18.32
N LYS A 13 -15.38 -44.68 -18.47
CA LYS A 13 -14.84 -43.66 -19.38
C LYS A 13 -15.08 -42.26 -18.84
N PHE A 14 -14.11 -41.70 -18.12
CA PHE A 14 -13.81 -40.25 -18.07
C PHE A 14 -12.54 -40.01 -17.22
N GLN A 15 -11.46 -40.70 -17.56
CA GLN A 15 -10.11 -40.27 -17.24
C GLN A 15 -9.36 -40.30 -18.55
N THR A 16 -9.00 -39.12 -19.05
CA THR A 16 -8.00 -38.80 -20.09
C THR A 16 -8.56 -37.69 -20.98
N ALA A 17 -8.36 -36.44 -20.58
CA ALA A 17 -8.21 -35.32 -21.51
C ALA A 17 -7.63 -34.11 -20.76
N CYS A 18 -6.67 -33.43 -21.40
CA CYS A 18 -6.05 -32.16 -21.04
C CYS A 18 -5.00 -32.15 -19.92
N MET A 19 -3.93 -32.92 -20.12
CA MET A 19 -2.57 -32.43 -19.83
C MET A 19 -1.89 -32.16 -21.17
N THR A 20 -1.80 -30.89 -21.57
CA THR A 20 -0.62 -30.24 -22.19
C THR A 20 -1.00 -28.92 -22.86
N SER A 21 -0.07 -27.97 -22.72
CA SER A 21 0.25 -26.83 -23.57
C SER A 21 0.00 -25.41 -23.02
N ILE A 22 1.15 -24.79 -22.74
CA ILE A 22 1.57 -23.43 -23.13
C ILE A 22 1.26 -22.30 -22.14
N THR A 23 2.30 -22.00 -21.36
CA THR A 23 2.97 -20.70 -21.29
C THR A 23 2.27 -19.52 -21.97
N ALA A 24 1.56 -18.71 -21.18
CA ALA A 24 1.39 -17.28 -21.41
C ALA A 24 0.81 -16.67 -20.13
N ASN A 25 1.55 -15.75 -19.50
CA ASN A 25 1.03 -14.49 -18.92
C ASN A 25 2.12 -13.78 -18.11
N THR A 26 3.18 -13.39 -18.81
CA THR A 26 3.79 -12.08 -18.60
C THR A 26 2.92 -11.10 -19.39
N LEU A 27 1.96 -10.42 -18.74
CA LEU A 27 1.23 -9.22 -19.19
C LEU A 27 -0.13 -9.18 -18.47
N LEU A 28 -0.23 -8.37 -17.40
CA LEU A 28 -1.39 -7.54 -17.04
C LEU A 28 -1.22 -7.02 -15.60
N LYS A 29 -0.21 -6.15 -15.41
CA LYS A 29 -0.22 -5.14 -14.34
C LYS A 29 0.40 -3.86 -14.90
N ASN A 30 -0.31 -3.25 -15.85
CA ASN A 30 -0.12 -1.83 -16.11
C ASN A 30 -1.40 -1.23 -16.71
N LYS A 31 -2.25 -0.69 -15.84
CA LYS A 31 -3.30 0.25 -16.22
C LYS A 31 -3.28 1.36 -15.19
N ASN A 32 -2.27 2.22 -15.31
CA ASN A 32 -2.24 3.61 -14.84
C ASN A 32 -1.03 4.29 -15.51
N SER A 33 -1.08 4.46 -16.84
CA SER A 33 -0.15 5.35 -17.54
C SER A 33 -0.78 6.73 -17.65
N ILE A 34 -0.33 7.66 -16.81
CA ILE A 34 -0.36 9.09 -17.15
C ILE A 34 0.83 9.33 -18.09
N LEU A 35 0.53 9.94 -19.23
CA LEU A 35 1.46 10.26 -20.30
C LEU A 35 2.44 11.34 -19.81
N TYR A 36 3.71 11.00 -19.59
CA TYR A 36 4.80 12.00 -19.56
C TYR A 36 5.69 11.79 -20.77
N GLN A 37 5.73 12.83 -21.58
CA GLN A 37 6.47 12.93 -22.83
C GLN A 37 7.97 13.09 -22.54
N HIS A 38 8.79 12.38 -23.31
CA HIS A 38 10.25 12.41 -23.31
C HIS A 38 10.88 13.81 -23.20
N SER A 39 11.94 13.92 -22.39
CA SER A 39 13.05 14.87 -22.58
C SER A 39 14.37 14.15 -22.29
N PRO A 40 15.44 14.35 -23.07
CA PRO A 40 16.56 13.42 -23.14
C PRO A 40 17.63 13.65 -22.06
N GLU A 41 18.37 12.56 -21.86
CA GLU A 41 19.55 12.28 -21.04
C GLU A 41 20.52 13.45 -20.82
N PHE A 42 20.86 13.69 -19.55
CA PHE A 42 22.13 14.26 -19.14
C PHE A 42 22.93 13.16 -18.44
N GLU A 43 23.90 12.59 -19.14
CA GLU A 43 24.97 11.81 -18.51
C GLU A 43 25.86 12.77 -17.70
N LEU A 44 25.76 12.69 -16.37
CA LEU A 44 26.75 13.28 -15.47
C LEU A 44 27.79 12.21 -15.15
N ALA A 45 28.98 12.39 -15.73
CA ALA A 45 30.16 11.59 -15.45
C ALA A 45 30.47 11.57 -13.95
N ARG A 46 30.60 10.36 -13.42
CA ARG A 46 31.02 10.03 -12.06
C ARG A 46 32.47 10.49 -11.87
N LEU A 47 32.71 11.53 -11.09
CA LEU A 47 34.06 11.91 -10.65
C LEU A 47 34.49 10.97 -9.53
N GLU A 48 35.58 10.23 -9.76
CA GLU A 48 36.21 9.38 -8.76
C GLU A 48 36.84 10.23 -7.65
N ALA A 49 36.61 9.80 -6.41
CA ALA A 49 37.24 10.37 -5.22
C ALA A 49 38.72 9.97 -5.17
N GLY A 50 39.66 10.93 -5.21
CA GLY A 50 41.07 10.59 -5.05
C GLY A 50 42.15 11.64 -5.34
N MET A 51 41.84 12.91 -5.56
CA MET A 51 42.91 13.91 -5.82
C MET A 51 43.37 14.60 -4.53
N LYS A 52 44.64 14.35 -4.18
CA LYS A 52 45.41 15.10 -3.17
C LYS A 52 45.79 16.46 -3.73
N TYR A 53 45.56 17.51 -2.96
CA TYR A 53 46.06 18.86 -3.27
C TYR A 53 47.52 18.98 -2.82
N GLU A 54 48.40 19.35 -3.74
CA GLU A 54 49.74 19.87 -3.44
C GLU A 54 49.67 21.40 -3.30
N PRO A 55 50.32 21.99 -2.28
CA PRO A 55 50.32 23.44 -2.10
C PRO A 55 51.26 24.12 -3.10
N VAL A 56 50.71 25.07 -3.84
CA VAL A 56 51.46 26.01 -4.68
C VAL A 56 52.20 26.99 -3.77
N SER A 57 53.53 26.98 -3.82
CA SER A 57 54.38 27.96 -3.16
C SER A 57 54.35 29.28 -3.91
N VAL A 58 54.03 30.36 -3.18
CA VAL A 58 54.07 31.74 -3.68
C VAL A 58 55.26 32.44 -3.00
N TYR A 59 56.29 32.76 -3.78
CA TYR A 59 57.17 33.90 -3.54
C TYR A 59 56.83 34.94 -4.62
N PRO A 60 56.77 36.23 -4.28
CA PRO A 60 57.94 37.12 -4.48
C PRO A 60 58.13 38.09 -3.29
N GLU A 61 59.34 38.42 -2.85
CA GLU A 61 60.36 39.32 -3.44
C GLU A 61 60.39 40.64 -2.65
N LYS A 62 61.55 40.87 -2.04
CA LYS A 62 61.95 42.15 -1.46
C LYS A 62 62.15 43.13 -2.61
N ASP A 63 61.76 44.39 -2.41
CA ASP A 63 62.76 45.45 -2.31
C ASP A 63 62.17 46.74 -1.72
N ASN A 64 62.90 47.24 -0.73
CA ASN A 64 62.75 48.56 -0.18
C ASN A 64 63.61 49.49 -1.03
N ASP A 65 62.99 50.37 -1.82
CA ASP A 65 63.67 51.57 -2.29
C ASP A 65 62.86 52.80 -1.91
N PHE A 66 63.42 53.52 -0.95
CA PHE A 66 63.00 54.81 -0.45
C PHE A 66 63.50 55.87 -1.42
N TRP A 67 62.62 56.33 -2.32
CA TRP A 67 62.91 57.44 -3.22
C TRP A 67 62.73 58.77 -2.47
N GLU A 68 63.80 59.55 -2.40
CA GLU A 68 63.75 60.95 -1.95
C GLU A 68 62.77 61.75 -2.84
N VAL A 69 61.81 62.39 -2.20
CA VAL A 69 60.84 63.29 -2.84
C VAL A 69 61.55 64.60 -3.14
N GLU A 70 62.21 64.68 -4.29
CA GLU A 70 62.58 65.98 -4.86
C GLU A 70 61.32 66.78 -5.21
N THR A 71 61.36 68.06 -4.88
CA THR A 71 60.23 68.98 -4.89
C THR A 71 59.61 69.16 -6.28
N PHE A 72 58.40 68.62 -6.47
CA PHE A 72 57.57 68.64 -7.69
C PHE A 72 57.20 70.04 -8.24
N THR A 73 57.52 71.10 -7.50
CA THR A 73 57.15 72.48 -7.83
C THR A 73 57.91 73.08 -9.00
N SER A 74 59.12 72.62 -9.33
CA SER A 74 59.94 73.21 -10.40
C SER A 74 59.52 72.74 -11.81
N ALA A 75 59.16 71.47 -11.98
CA ALA A 75 58.72 70.91 -13.26
C ALA A 75 57.33 71.41 -13.69
N PHE A 76 56.47 71.71 -12.72
CA PHE A 76 55.09 72.15 -12.98
C PHE A 76 55.01 73.54 -13.64
N ASN A 77 56.01 74.39 -13.42
CA ASN A 77 56.00 75.75 -13.97
C ASN A 77 56.45 75.83 -15.44
N GLN A 78 57.10 74.79 -15.98
CA GLN A 78 57.52 74.74 -17.39
C GLN A 78 56.47 74.14 -18.35
N LEU A 79 55.39 73.56 -17.84
CA LEU A 79 54.30 73.05 -18.69
C LEU A 79 53.47 74.18 -19.29
N SER A 80 53.10 74.04 -20.58
CA SER A 80 52.11 74.93 -21.20
C SER A 80 50.75 74.84 -20.49
N THR A 81 49.97 75.92 -20.52
CA THR A 81 48.66 76.01 -19.84
C THR A 81 47.72 74.86 -20.19
N PHE A 82 47.79 74.35 -21.44
CA PHE A 82 47.00 73.21 -21.90
C PHE A 82 47.37 71.91 -21.18
N ASN A 83 48.67 71.64 -20.99
CA ASN A 83 49.12 70.44 -20.31
C ASN A 83 48.75 70.44 -18.82
N LYS A 84 48.66 71.62 -18.19
CA LYS A 84 48.19 71.75 -16.79
C LYS A 84 46.72 71.36 -16.65
N VAL A 85 45.86 71.83 -17.55
CA VAL A 85 44.43 71.47 -17.55
C VAL A 85 44.25 69.97 -17.75
N LEU A 86 44.98 69.38 -18.70
CA LEU A 86 44.93 67.94 -18.95
C LEU A 86 45.38 67.13 -17.71
N LEU A 87 46.43 67.59 -17.03
CA LEU A 87 46.91 66.96 -15.81
C LEU A 87 45.88 67.05 -14.67
N PHE A 88 45.21 68.18 -14.49
CA PHE A 88 44.16 68.33 -13.47
C PHE A 88 42.94 67.45 -13.77
N VAL A 89 42.55 67.31 -15.04
CA VAL A 89 41.49 66.39 -15.45
C VAL A 89 41.90 64.94 -15.16
N ALA A 90 43.13 64.55 -15.50
CA ALA A 90 43.65 63.22 -15.21
C ALA A 90 43.69 62.92 -13.70
N LEU A 91 44.18 63.86 -12.88
CA LEU A 91 44.20 63.74 -11.43
C LEU A 91 42.79 63.66 -10.83
N GLY A 92 41.84 64.43 -11.36
CA GLY A 92 40.43 64.37 -10.97
C GLY A 92 39.79 63.02 -11.27
N LEU A 93 40.07 62.43 -12.43
CA LEU A 93 39.60 61.08 -12.79
C LEU A 93 40.23 60.01 -11.90
N ILE A 94 41.54 60.11 -11.61
CA ILE A 94 42.22 59.19 -10.70
C ILE A 94 41.60 59.27 -9.30
N LEU A 95 41.38 60.48 -8.77
CA LEU A 95 40.74 60.65 -7.46
C LEU A 95 39.33 60.06 -7.43
N LEU A 96 38.54 60.24 -8.50
CA LEU A 96 37.20 59.66 -8.63
C LEU A 96 37.25 58.12 -8.63
N THR A 97 38.20 57.52 -9.35
CA THR A 97 38.38 56.05 -9.33
C THR A 97 38.77 55.56 -7.94
N ILE A 98 39.68 56.25 -7.24
CA ILE A 98 40.08 55.91 -5.87
C ILE A 98 38.89 55.98 -4.90
N LEU A 99 37.98 56.95 -5.07
CA LEU A 99 36.78 57.07 -4.23
C LEU A 99 35.71 56.00 -4.52
N MET A 100 35.66 55.46 -5.75
CA MET A 100 34.68 54.43 -6.12
C MET A 100 35.10 53.01 -5.77
N ILE A 101 36.41 52.73 -5.67
CA ILE A 101 36.95 51.41 -5.32
C ILE A 101 36.40 50.87 -3.98
N PRO A 102 36.36 51.63 -2.87
CA PRO A 102 35.82 51.15 -1.59
C PRO A 102 34.33 50.78 -1.67
N VAL A 103 33.55 51.51 -2.47
CA VAL A 103 32.11 51.25 -2.66
C VAL A 103 31.92 49.92 -3.39
N LEU A 104 32.68 49.69 -4.45
CA LEU A 104 32.67 48.42 -5.18
C LEU A 104 33.10 47.24 -4.29
N ILE A 105 34.19 47.39 -3.54
CA ILE A 105 34.65 46.36 -2.59
C ILE A 105 33.57 46.06 -1.54
N GLY A 106 32.91 47.09 -1.01
CA GLY A 106 31.81 46.94 -0.06
C GLY A 106 30.64 46.15 -0.63
N THR A 107 30.25 46.40 -1.89
CA THR A 107 29.15 45.67 -2.54
C THR A 107 29.46 44.20 -2.80
N VAL A 108 30.71 43.86 -3.16
CA VAL A 108 31.13 42.47 -3.37
C VAL A 108 31.21 41.71 -2.05
N SER A 109 31.75 42.35 -1.00
CA SER A 109 31.83 41.73 0.33
C SER A 109 30.44 41.45 0.91
N PHE A 110 29.48 42.37 0.72
CA PHE A 110 28.10 42.15 1.13
C PHE A 110 27.43 41.02 0.32
N GLY A 111 27.75 40.91 -0.97
CA GLY A 111 27.27 39.82 -1.83
C GLY A 111 27.69 38.43 -1.33
N HIS A 112 28.97 38.25 -0.98
CA HIS A 112 29.48 36.96 -0.47
C HIS A 112 28.86 36.55 0.87
N GLU A 113 28.61 37.49 1.79
CA GLU A 113 27.94 37.18 3.08
C GLU A 113 26.48 36.76 2.85
N LEU A 114 25.79 37.39 1.90
CA LEU A 114 24.41 37.06 1.58
C LEU A 114 24.30 35.67 0.94
N GLU A 115 25.22 35.34 0.03
CA GLU A 115 25.29 34.04 -0.62
C GLU A 115 25.58 32.92 0.39
N ALA A 116 26.51 33.14 1.32
CA ALA A 116 26.81 32.19 2.38
C ALA A 116 25.58 31.93 3.29
N ARG A 117 24.83 32.98 3.64
CA ARG A 117 23.60 32.85 4.44
C ARG A 117 22.48 32.14 3.68
N LEU A 118 22.29 32.48 2.41
CA LEU A 118 21.25 31.87 1.58
C LEU A 118 21.53 30.38 1.36
N ASN A 119 22.78 30.01 1.09
CA ASN A 119 23.18 28.61 0.92
C ASN A 119 22.96 27.80 2.21
N LYS A 120 23.19 28.40 3.38
CA LYS A 120 22.90 27.74 4.66
C LYS A 120 21.41 27.45 4.84
N VAL A 121 20.53 28.43 4.57
CA VAL A 121 19.07 28.24 4.69
C VAL A 121 18.57 27.16 3.74
N ILE A 122 19.05 27.16 2.49
CA ILE A 122 18.69 26.13 1.50
C ILE A 122 19.16 24.74 1.94
N GLN A 123 20.31 24.65 2.59
CA GLN A 123 20.84 23.37 3.07
C GLN A 123 20.04 22.83 4.26
N ASP A 124 19.69 23.70 5.22
CA ASP A 124 18.83 23.35 6.37
C ASP A 124 17.44 22.86 5.91
N GLU A 125 16.88 23.46 4.84
CA GLU A 125 15.57 23.05 4.28
C GLU A 125 15.63 21.69 3.56
N ARG A 126 16.76 21.36 2.91
CA ARG A 126 16.95 20.04 2.26
C ARG A 126 17.04 18.90 3.26
N GLU A 127 17.69 19.11 4.40
CA GLU A 127 17.76 18.09 5.46
C GLU A 127 16.37 17.74 6.00
N LEU A 128 15.49 18.75 6.11
CA LEU A 128 14.11 18.57 6.56
C LEU A 128 13.26 17.77 5.56
N LEU A 129 13.53 17.92 4.26
CA LEU A 129 12.86 17.16 3.21
C LEU A 129 13.28 15.68 3.19
N ASP A 130 14.56 15.39 3.45
CA ASP A 130 15.09 14.02 3.51
C ASP A 130 14.49 13.24 4.68
N ILE A 131 14.33 13.89 5.84
CA ILE A 131 13.63 13.31 7.00
C ILE A 131 12.18 12.93 6.63
N GLY A 132 11.49 13.77 5.84
CA GLY A 132 10.14 13.47 5.37
C GLY A 132 10.07 12.19 4.52
N HIS A 133 11.00 12.04 3.57
CA HIS A 133 11.06 10.84 2.72
C HIS A 133 11.45 9.58 3.50
N GLN A 134 12.37 9.68 4.47
CA GLN A 134 12.70 8.55 5.33
C GLN A 134 11.52 8.11 6.20
N LEU A 135 10.73 9.06 6.71
CA LEU A 135 9.53 8.76 7.49
C LEU A 135 8.48 8.01 6.66
N GLU A 136 8.25 8.45 5.42
CA GLU A 136 7.29 7.81 4.52
C GLU A 136 7.71 6.39 4.12
N ALA A 137 9.00 6.18 3.82
CA ALA A 137 9.55 4.85 3.56
C ALA A 137 9.43 3.92 4.78
N THR A 138 9.68 4.45 5.98
CA THR A 138 9.54 3.70 7.24
C THR A 138 8.09 3.34 7.51
N LEU A 139 7.16 4.26 7.26
CA LEU A 139 5.72 4.03 7.43
C LEU A 139 5.22 2.92 6.48
N ASN A 140 5.65 2.95 5.21
CA ASN A 140 5.27 1.95 4.22
C ASN A 140 5.84 0.57 4.58
N ASN A 141 7.09 0.49 5.04
CA ASN A 141 7.68 -0.78 5.49
C ASN A 141 6.96 -1.33 6.74
N LEU A 142 6.58 -0.47 7.69
CA LEU A 142 5.79 -0.87 8.85
C LEU A 142 4.42 -1.39 8.44
N LEU A 143 3.75 -0.73 7.48
CA LEU A 143 2.47 -1.18 6.95
C LEU A 143 2.58 -2.58 6.34
N THR A 144 3.62 -2.83 5.53
CA THR A 144 3.84 -4.15 4.93
C THR A 144 4.13 -5.24 5.95
N VAL A 145 4.90 -4.92 7.00
CA VAL A 145 5.21 -5.89 8.07
C VAL A 145 3.96 -6.21 8.89
N ILE A 146 3.10 -5.22 9.15
CA ILE A 146 1.81 -5.44 9.83
C ILE A 146 0.88 -6.29 8.97
N GLU A 147 0.80 -6.01 7.66
CA GLU A 147 0.01 -6.82 6.72
C GLU A 147 0.52 -8.27 6.67
N ASP A 148 1.83 -8.50 6.53
CA ASP A 148 2.40 -9.84 6.46
C ASP A 148 2.30 -10.63 7.78
N SER A 149 2.41 -9.95 8.92
CA SER A 149 2.35 -10.59 10.24
C SER A 149 0.93 -10.91 10.71
N PHE A 150 -0.09 -10.16 10.28
CA PHE A 150 -1.49 -10.45 10.62
C PHE A 150 -2.18 -11.40 9.64
N LEU A 151 -1.72 -11.49 8.39
CA LEU A 151 -2.41 -12.24 7.33
C LEU A 151 -1.88 -13.67 7.12
N SER A 152 -0.67 -14.01 7.56
CA SER A 152 -0.06 -15.28 7.16
C SER A 152 -0.49 -16.52 7.96
N ASP A 153 -0.84 -16.38 9.24
CA ASP A 153 -1.23 -17.54 10.08
C ASP A 153 -2.75 -17.70 10.30
N SER A 154 -3.56 -16.66 10.03
CA SER A 154 -5.01 -16.67 10.34
C SER A 154 -5.94 -16.76 9.12
N LEU A 155 -5.43 -16.63 7.89
CA LEU A 155 -6.29 -16.51 6.69
C LEU A 155 -6.51 -17.82 5.93
N VAL A 156 -5.71 -18.85 6.23
CA VAL A 156 -5.84 -20.14 5.55
C VAL A 156 -7.02 -20.91 6.12
N ALA A 157 -8.06 -21.10 5.32
CA ALA A 157 -9.20 -21.91 5.71
C ALA A 157 -8.77 -23.35 6.05
N ASP A 158 -9.26 -23.87 7.17
CA ASP A 158 -9.03 -25.24 7.62
C ASP A 158 -9.57 -26.28 6.63
N LEU A 159 -10.70 -25.96 5.98
CA LEU A 159 -11.29 -26.80 4.95
C LEU A 159 -11.88 -25.92 3.84
N LYS A 160 -11.50 -26.23 2.59
CA LYS A 160 -12.06 -25.60 1.39
C LYS A 160 -12.88 -26.64 0.61
N LEU A 161 -14.14 -26.34 0.37
CA LEU A 161 -14.99 -27.10 -0.55
C LEU A 161 -15.31 -26.25 -1.77
N LYS A 162 -15.29 -26.89 -2.94
CA LYS A 162 -15.62 -26.25 -4.21
C LYS A 162 -16.78 -27.00 -4.86
N THR A 163 -17.78 -26.25 -5.27
CA THR A 163 -18.88 -26.71 -6.13
C THR A 163 -18.78 -26.06 -7.51
N ASN A 164 -19.76 -26.26 -8.39
CA ASN A 164 -19.71 -25.75 -9.76
C ASN A 164 -19.65 -24.22 -9.87
N ASP A 165 -20.25 -23.50 -8.91
CA ASP A 165 -20.36 -22.03 -8.93
C ASP A 165 -19.93 -21.35 -7.63
N THR A 166 -19.70 -22.12 -6.56
CA THR A 166 -19.51 -21.59 -5.21
C THR A 166 -18.34 -22.26 -4.51
N CYS A 167 -17.56 -21.47 -3.78
CA CYS A 167 -16.58 -21.94 -2.81
C CYS A 167 -17.06 -21.74 -1.39
N PHE A 168 -16.60 -22.63 -0.53
CA PHE A 168 -16.92 -22.70 0.87
C PHE A 168 -15.63 -22.86 1.65
N CYS A 169 -15.46 -22.05 2.67
CA CYS A 169 -14.24 -22.02 3.46
C CYS A 169 -14.60 -22.01 4.92
N LEU A 170 -14.30 -23.13 5.57
CA LEU A 170 -14.52 -23.35 6.98
C LEU A 170 -13.28 -22.91 7.74
N TYR A 171 -13.52 -22.10 8.75
CA TYR A 171 -12.52 -21.67 9.72
C TYR A 171 -12.92 -22.23 11.08
N ASN A 172 -12.06 -23.07 11.65
CA ASN A 172 -12.28 -23.73 12.93
C ASN A 172 -12.12 -22.76 14.11
N GLN A 173 -11.48 -21.61 13.89
CA GLN A 173 -11.38 -20.54 14.87
C GLN A 173 -12.77 -20.18 15.40
N GLN A 174 -12.91 -20.14 16.73
CA GLN A 174 -14.17 -19.82 17.40
C GLN A 174 -14.18 -18.32 17.72
N ILE A 175 -15.14 -17.59 17.13
CA ILE A 175 -15.34 -16.16 17.34
C ILE A 175 -16.83 -15.82 17.34
N ALA A 176 -17.17 -14.62 17.83
CA ALA A 176 -18.53 -14.10 17.80
C ALA A 176 -19.05 -13.95 16.36
N TRP A 177 -20.36 -13.98 16.19
CA TRP A 177 -20.98 -13.96 14.86
C TRP A 177 -20.62 -12.71 14.04
N ASN A 178 -20.60 -11.53 14.68
CA ASN A 178 -20.24 -10.30 13.98
C ASN A 178 -18.77 -10.29 13.54
N ASP A 179 -17.88 -10.85 14.35
CA ASP A 179 -16.46 -10.94 14.00
C ASP A 179 -16.26 -11.92 12.85
N ALA A 180 -16.97 -13.06 12.85
CA ALA A 180 -16.98 -14.02 11.74
C ALA A 180 -17.50 -13.40 10.44
N ARG A 181 -18.57 -12.59 10.54
CA ARG A 181 -19.12 -11.82 9.43
C ARG A 181 -18.08 -10.86 8.84
N GLU A 182 -17.45 -10.06 9.69
CA GLU A 182 -16.42 -9.12 9.26
C GLU A 182 -15.20 -9.83 8.69
N PHE A 183 -14.82 -10.96 9.26
CA PHE A 183 -13.73 -11.80 8.76
C PHE A 183 -14.00 -12.21 7.31
N CYS A 184 -15.16 -12.82 7.02
CA CYS A 184 -15.49 -13.25 5.66
C CYS A 184 -15.48 -12.06 4.68
N LEU A 185 -16.01 -10.90 5.06
CA LEU A 185 -16.03 -9.71 4.20
C LEU A 185 -14.63 -9.17 3.89
N LYS A 186 -13.66 -9.35 4.80
CA LYS A 186 -12.26 -8.92 4.60
C LYS A 186 -11.50 -9.80 3.61
N LEU A 187 -11.93 -11.04 3.37
CA LEU A 187 -11.28 -11.98 2.43
C LEU A 187 -11.41 -11.53 0.97
N GLY A 188 -12.46 -10.78 0.64
CA GLY A 188 -12.62 -10.24 -0.70
C GLY A 188 -14.06 -9.86 -1.05
N ASN A 189 -14.20 -9.21 -2.20
CA ASN A 189 -15.50 -8.77 -2.71
C ASN A 189 -16.41 -9.99 -2.96
N GLY A 190 -17.59 -9.97 -2.32
CA GLY A 190 -18.59 -11.03 -2.48
C GLY A 190 -18.33 -12.29 -1.65
N VAL A 191 -17.33 -12.27 -0.78
CA VAL A 191 -17.15 -13.30 0.26
C VAL A 191 -17.96 -12.89 1.49
N HIS A 192 -18.79 -13.80 2.00
CA HIS A 192 -19.66 -13.54 3.15
C HIS A 192 -19.92 -14.83 3.93
N LEU A 193 -20.47 -14.74 5.15
CA LEU A 193 -20.95 -15.92 5.86
C LEU A 193 -21.98 -16.67 5.01
N ARG A 194 -21.91 -18.00 5.02
CA ARG A 194 -22.71 -18.85 4.14
C ARG A 194 -24.21 -18.61 4.31
N GLU A 195 -24.87 -18.35 3.20
CA GLU A 195 -26.32 -18.29 3.08
C GLU A 195 -26.81 -19.55 2.35
N ILE A 196 -27.94 -20.11 2.78
CA ILE A 196 -28.49 -21.36 2.24
C ILE A 196 -29.87 -21.06 1.66
N TYR A 197 -30.07 -21.34 0.37
CA TYR A 197 -31.33 -21.03 -0.32
C TYR A 197 -32.09 -22.26 -0.79
N SER A 198 -31.61 -23.46 -0.51
CA SER A 198 -32.29 -24.72 -0.86
C SER A 198 -32.18 -25.71 0.30
N GLN A 199 -33.23 -26.52 0.49
CA GLN A 199 -33.19 -27.62 1.46
C GLN A 199 -32.24 -28.74 1.04
N ASP A 200 -32.00 -28.87 -0.26
CA ASP A 200 -31.09 -29.87 -0.85
C ASP A 200 -29.62 -29.42 -0.86
N ASP A 201 -29.25 -28.44 -0.02
CA ASP A 201 -27.87 -27.98 0.09
C ASP A 201 -27.03 -28.99 0.88
N ASP A 202 -26.62 -30.05 0.18
CA ASP A 202 -25.82 -31.15 0.74
C ASP A 202 -24.38 -30.73 1.10
N SER A 203 -23.96 -29.49 0.77
CA SER A 203 -22.58 -29.03 0.99
C SER A 203 -22.18 -28.95 2.47
N LEU A 204 -23.17 -28.86 3.36
CA LEU A 204 -22.93 -28.78 4.81
C LEU A 204 -22.63 -30.14 5.44
N MET A 205 -23.14 -31.23 4.86
CA MET A 205 -22.98 -32.56 5.45
C MET A 205 -21.52 -33.03 5.45
N PRO A 206 -20.76 -32.87 4.35
CA PRO A 206 -19.32 -33.14 4.35
C PRO A 206 -18.55 -32.32 5.39
N LEU A 207 -18.99 -31.09 5.70
CA LEU A 207 -18.31 -30.27 6.72
C LEU A 207 -18.40 -30.94 8.09
N PHE A 208 -19.58 -31.35 8.54
CA PHE A 208 -19.76 -32.01 9.83
C PHE A 208 -19.23 -33.45 9.91
N GLN A 209 -19.10 -34.12 8.77
CA GLN A 209 -18.50 -35.45 8.71
C GLN A 209 -16.97 -35.39 8.79
N ASN A 210 -16.36 -34.37 8.18
CA ASN A 210 -14.92 -34.22 8.13
C ASN A 210 -14.35 -33.38 9.28
N THR A 211 -15.21 -32.69 10.04
CA THR A 211 -14.78 -31.85 11.16
C THR A 211 -15.45 -32.29 12.46
N ASN A 212 -14.67 -32.41 13.54
CA ASN A 212 -15.18 -32.74 14.88
C ASN A 212 -15.79 -31.50 15.57
N LEU A 213 -16.54 -30.68 14.83
CA LEU A 213 -17.13 -29.45 15.34
C LEU A 213 -18.41 -29.75 16.12
N THR A 214 -18.36 -29.55 17.44
CA THR A 214 -19.45 -29.84 18.36
C THR A 214 -20.26 -28.61 18.76
N GLN A 215 -19.68 -27.41 18.67
CA GLN A 215 -20.32 -26.16 19.12
C GLN A 215 -21.19 -25.48 18.05
N GLY A 216 -21.26 -26.06 16.85
CA GLY A 216 -21.94 -25.50 15.69
C GLY A 216 -21.02 -24.63 14.83
N ILE A 217 -21.56 -24.18 13.70
CA ILE A 217 -20.88 -23.34 12.71
C ILE A 217 -21.76 -22.13 12.42
N TRP A 218 -21.18 -20.93 12.44
CA TRP A 218 -21.89 -19.72 12.06
C TRP A 218 -22.23 -19.68 10.56
N LEU A 219 -23.46 -19.25 10.28
CA LEU A 219 -24.01 -18.95 8.96
C LEU A 219 -24.45 -17.49 8.87
N GLY A 220 -24.77 -17.02 7.68
CA GLY A 220 -25.08 -15.60 7.41
C GLY A 220 -26.46 -15.14 7.87
N GLY A 221 -27.23 -15.93 8.61
CA GLY A 221 -28.60 -15.56 9.02
C GLY A 221 -28.63 -14.84 10.37
N SER A 222 -29.52 -13.86 10.53
CA SER A 222 -29.80 -13.24 11.84
C SER A 222 -31.19 -12.58 11.90
N ASN A 223 -31.67 -12.26 13.12
CA ASN A 223 -32.86 -11.43 13.34
C ASN A 223 -32.50 -10.06 14.00
N LEU A 224 -31.23 -9.63 13.88
CA LEU A 224 -30.70 -8.42 14.54
C LEU A 224 -31.45 -7.13 14.18
N MET A 225 -31.94 -7.05 12.94
CA MET A 225 -32.64 -5.88 12.39
C MET A 225 -34.10 -5.82 12.81
N ASN A 226 -34.76 -6.97 12.90
CA ASN A 226 -36.15 -7.10 13.31
C ASN A 226 -36.33 -8.46 13.99
N GLN A 227 -36.65 -8.46 15.29
CA GLN A 227 -36.75 -9.67 16.10
C GLN A 227 -37.79 -10.67 15.57
N SER A 228 -38.76 -10.21 14.78
CA SER A 228 -39.81 -11.05 14.18
C SER A 228 -39.46 -11.58 12.78
N VAL A 229 -38.32 -11.20 12.19
CA VAL A 229 -37.96 -11.58 10.82
C VAL A 229 -36.50 -12.00 10.75
N TRP A 230 -36.27 -13.24 10.33
CA TRP A 230 -34.94 -13.73 10.00
C TRP A 230 -34.55 -13.30 8.60
N LEU A 231 -33.37 -12.69 8.49
CA LEU A 231 -32.80 -12.22 7.24
C LEU A 231 -31.42 -12.83 7.05
N TRP A 232 -31.13 -13.14 5.79
CA TRP A 232 -29.78 -13.34 5.31
C TRP A 232 -29.00 -12.01 5.33
N ASP A 233 -27.80 -11.97 5.92
CA ASP A 233 -27.07 -10.73 6.15
C ASP A 233 -26.51 -10.11 4.88
N TYR A 234 -25.96 -10.92 3.96
CA TYR A 234 -25.38 -10.44 2.72
C TYR A 234 -26.48 -10.08 1.70
N THR A 235 -27.40 -11.00 1.41
CA THR A 235 -28.45 -10.72 0.41
C THR A 235 -29.61 -9.89 0.93
N ARG A 236 -29.76 -9.75 2.25
CA ARG A 236 -30.90 -9.08 2.91
C ARG A 236 -32.26 -9.69 2.56
N THR A 237 -32.27 -10.94 2.12
CA THR A 237 -33.51 -11.65 1.77
C THR A 237 -34.08 -12.37 3.00
N PRO A 238 -35.42 -12.44 3.14
CA PRO A 238 -36.04 -13.20 4.21
C PRO A 238 -35.73 -14.68 4.13
N ILE A 239 -35.36 -15.25 5.28
CA ILE A 239 -35.22 -16.69 5.46
C ILE A 239 -36.65 -17.27 5.56
N SER A 240 -37.28 -17.44 4.40
CA SER A 240 -38.73 -17.66 4.26
C SER A 240 -39.10 -19.05 3.72
N GLN A 241 -38.12 -19.92 3.50
CA GLN A 241 -38.31 -21.15 2.71
C GLN A 241 -38.35 -22.44 3.53
N TRP A 242 -38.36 -22.33 4.87
CA TRP A 242 -38.24 -23.49 5.75
C TRP A 242 -39.29 -23.57 6.84
N ASP A 243 -40.41 -22.86 6.68
CA ASP A 243 -41.53 -22.83 7.64
C ASP A 243 -42.10 -24.21 8.00
N ASN A 244 -41.79 -25.26 7.22
CA ASN A 244 -42.20 -26.65 7.47
C ASN A 244 -41.04 -27.60 7.79
N ASN A 245 -39.81 -27.12 8.02
CA ASN A 245 -38.68 -27.99 8.38
C ASN A 245 -38.60 -28.16 9.92
N PRO A 246 -38.86 -29.35 10.47
CA PRO A 246 -38.80 -29.61 11.92
C PRO A 246 -37.38 -29.45 12.51
N SER A 247 -36.36 -29.26 11.68
CA SER A 247 -34.96 -29.09 12.10
C SER A 247 -34.59 -27.65 12.45
N ILE A 248 -35.49 -26.67 12.25
CA ILE A 248 -35.25 -25.30 12.69
C ILE A 248 -36.04 -25.03 13.96
N GLN A 249 -35.34 -25.11 15.08
CA GLN A 249 -35.89 -24.62 16.34
C GLN A 249 -35.67 -23.12 16.36
N TRP A 250 -36.65 -22.35 15.91
CA TRP A 250 -36.63 -20.93 16.16
C TRP A 250 -36.88 -20.73 17.65
N ASP A 251 -35.82 -20.52 18.43
CA ASP A 251 -35.98 -19.97 19.77
C ASP A 251 -36.47 -18.52 19.62
N LEU A 252 -37.78 -18.36 19.48
CA LEU A 252 -38.45 -17.08 19.42
C LEU A 252 -38.70 -16.54 20.84
N SER A 253 -37.83 -16.88 21.81
CA SER A 253 -37.86 -16.24 23.12
C SER A 253 -37.90 -14.72 22.91
N VAL A 254 -39.06 -14.18 23.26
CA VAL A 254 -39.46 -12.83 22.86
C VAL A 254 -38.47 -11.83 23.44
N GLY A 255 -37.70 -11.18 22.57
CA GLY A 255 -36.77 -10.11 22.95
C GLY A 255 -35.29 -10.36 22.68
N SER A 256 -34.88 -11.59 22.34
CA SER A 256 -33.47 -11.89 22.09
C SER A 256 -33.07 -11.65 20.64
N LYS A 257 -31.94 -10.95 20.46
CA LYS A 257 -31.25 -10.80 19.18
C LYS A 257 -30.36 -12.02 18.97
N LEU A 258 -30.67 -12.80 17.93
CA LEU A 258 -30.08 -14.10 17.66
C LEU A 258 -29.42 -14.14 16.28
N CYS A 259 -28.42 -15.00 16.19
CA CYS A 259 -27.63 -15.27 15.01
C CYS A 259 -27.74 -16.75 14.65
N LEU A 260 -27.69 -17.06 13.35
CA LEU A 260 -27.98 -18.38 12.83
C LEU A 260 -26.72 -19.25 12.86
N GLY A 261 -26.77 -20.31 13.66
CA GLY A 261 -25.80 -21.39 13.63
C GLY A 261 -26.39 -22.64 12.98
N VAL A 262 -25.52 -23.46 12.38
CA VAL A 262 -25.82 -24.84 12.03
C VAL A 262 -25.14 -25.78 13.01
N PHE A 263 -25.86 -26.79 13.46
CA PHE A 263 -25.44 -27.73 14.48
C PHE A 263 -25.61 -29.16 13.98
N LYS A 264 -24.74 -30.06 14.44
CA LYS A 264 -24.87 -31.48 14.16
C LYS A 264 -26.12 -32.01 14.86
N GLY A 265 -27.04 -32.58 14.09
CA GLY A 265 -28.23 -33.28 14.58
C GLY A 265 -28.00 -34.78 14.75
N ASP A 266 -29.04 -35.47 15.17
CA ASP A 266 -29.05 -36.94 15.27
C ASP A 266 -29.04 -37.60 13.89
N ASN A 267 -28.52 -38.83 13.79
CA ASN A 267 -28.51 -39.65 12.57
C ASN A 267 -27.87 -39.00 11.34
N ALA A 268 -26.79 -38.24 11.53
CA ALA A 268 -26.07 -37.54 10.46
C ALA A 268 -26.94 -36.53 9.68
N ASN A 269 -27.84 -35.83 10.38
CA ASN A 269 -28.51 -34.64 9.88
C ASN A 269 -27.87 -33.37 10.47
N TYR A 270 -28.21 -32.20 9.94
CA TYR A 270 -27.90 -30.91 10.57
C TYR A 270 -29.18 -30.19 10.97
N LYS A 271 -29.09 -29.34 12.00
CA LYS A 271 -30.17 -28.49 12.51
C LYS A 271 -29.74 -27.03 12.46
N LEU A 272 -30.64 -26.15 12.05
CA LEU A 272 -30.40 -24.72 12.11
C LEU A 272 -31.00 -24.19 13.41
N ASN A 273 -30.28 -23.34 14.12
CA ASN A 273 -30.76 -22.77 15.37
C ASN A 273 -30.32 -21.31 15.51
N GLY A 274 -31.22 -20.49 16.05
CA GLY A 274 -30.88 -19.16 16.51
C GLY A 274 -30.26 -19.24 17.89
N VAL A 275 -29.07 -18.65 18.06
CA VAL A 275 -28.36 -18.59 19.34
C VAL A 275 -27.81 -17.18 19.57
N GLU A 276 -27.36 -16.88 20.78
CA GLU A 276 -26.79 -15.57 21.13
C GLU A 276 -25.60 -15.26 20.22
N CYS A 277 -25.57 -14.06 19.64
CA CYS A 277 -24.56 -13.69 18.64
C CYS A 277 -23.14 -13.59 19.19
N ASP A 278 -23.01 -13.44 20.51
CA ASP A 278 -21.73 -13.36 21.22
C ASP A 278 -21.16 -14.75 21.55
N ASP A 279 -21.89 -15.84 21.25
CA ASP A 279 -21.35 -17.19 21.31
C ASP A 279 -20.13 -17.31 20.37
N GLU A 280 -19.07 -17.96 20.85
CA GLU A 280 -17.93 -18.27 20.01
C GLU A 280 -18.18 -19.58 19.26
N LYS A 281 -18.10 -19.54 17.92
CA LYS A 281 -18.24 -20.72 17.07
C LYS A 281 -17.32 -20.64 15.86
N SER A 282 -16.98 -21.79 15.32
CA SER A 282 -16.39 -21.89 13.98
C SER A 282 -17.34 -21.28 12.96
N PHE A 283 -16.84 -20.89 11.79
CA PHE A 283 -17.67 -20.17 10.83
C PHE A 283 -17.37 -20.56 9.39
N LEU A 284 -18.39 -20.46 8.54
CA LEU A 284 -18.32 -20.86 7.15
C LEU A 284 -18.50 -19.65 6.26
N CYS A 285 -17.43 -19.26 5.56
CA CYS A 285 -17.51 -18.27 4.49
C CYS A 285 -17.91 -18.94 3.18
N SER A 286 -18.60 -18.22 2.31
CA SER A 286 -18.87 -18.61 0.93
C SER A 286 -18.72 -17.45 -0.04
N ALA A 287 -18.35 -17.78 -1.27
CA ALA A 287 -18.22 -16.84 -2.37
C ALA A 287 -18.49 -17.51 -3.71
N LYS A 288 -18.98 -16.75 -4.69
CA LYS A 288 -19.02 -17.23 -6.07
C LYS A 288 -17.61 -17.47 -6.59
N LEU A 289 -17.44 -18.48 -7.43
CA LEU A 289 -16.18 -18.73 -8.13
C LEU A 289 -15.83 -17.54 -9.04
N VAL A 290 -14.60 -17.05 -8.92
CA VAL A 290 -14.01 -16.07 -9.84
C VAL A 290 -12.92 -16.79 -10.63
N ASP A 291 -13.05 -16.84 -11.96
CA ASP A 291 -12.11 -17.53 -12.85
C ASP A 291 -11.79 -18.98 -12.42
N SER A 292 -12.79 -19.69 -11.89
CA SER A 292 -12.68 -21.06 -11.34
C SER A 292 -11.79 -21.20 -10.09
N ALA A 293 -11.36 -20.10 -9.46
CA ALA A 293 -10.61 -20.10 -8.22
C ALA A 293 -11.52 -19.83 -7.00
N CYS A 294 -11.19 -20.47 -5.87
CA CYS A 294 -11.81 -20.14 -4.58
C CYS A 294 -11.15 -18.90 -3.99
N VAL A 295 -11.97 -17.93 -3.60
CA VAL A 295 -11.52 -16.75 -2.84
C VAL A 295 -11.74 -17.01 -1.35
N CYS A 296 -10.68 -17.53 -0.75
CA CYS A 296 -10.42 -17.72 0.67
C CYS A 296 -8.90 -17.76 0.81
#